data_AF-A0A846S110-F1
#
_entry.id   AF-A0A846S110-F1
#
_cell.length_a   1.000
_cell.length_b   1.000
_cell.length_c   1.000
_cell.angle_alpha   90.00
_cell.angle_beta   90.00
_cell.angle_gamma   90.00
#
_symmetry.space_group_name_H-M   'P 1'
#
loop_
_entity.id
_entity.type
_entity.pdbx_description
1 polymer ?
#
loop_
_entity_poly.entity_id
_entity_poly.type
_entity_poly.pdbx_seq_one_letter_code
_entity_poly.pdbx_strand_id
1 'polypeptide(L)'
;MRWNESHTTGTALAYFEHADRTTLPVDITSVETHRLSELTAQTLRLKTDSGLLGYVSNLRDRYPGMPEDAQVDVVTFRLSAVNI
;
A
#
# COMPACT_ATOMS: atom_id res chain seq x y z
N MET A 1 1.59 -0.55 0.31
CA MET A 1 2.13 0.75 0.75
C MET A 1 3.59 0.81 0.42
N ARG A 2 4.06 1.95 -0.06
CA ARG A 2 5.47 2.23 -0.25
C ARG A 2 5.78 3.61 0.33
N TRP A 3 6.94 3.74 0.94
CA TRP A 3 7.39 4.99 1.55
C TRP A 3 8.24 5.77 0.56
N ASN A 4 8.03 7.09 0.50
CA ASN A 4 8.71 8.00 -0.42
C ASN A 4 8.47 7.71 -1.93
N GLU A 5 7.33 7.12 -2.26
CA GLU A 5 6.85 6.97 -3.64
C GLU A 5 5.51 7.71 -3.78
N SER A 6 5.47 8.72 -4.65
CA SER A 6 4.23 9.46 -4.91
C SER A 6 3.32 8.67 -5.84
N HIS A 7 2.08 8.46 -5.41
CA HIS A 7 1.06 7.82 -6.22
C HIS A 7 0.01 8.83 -6.67
N THR A 8 -0.44 8.73 -7.91
CA THR A 8 -1.57 9.51 -8.44
C THR A 8 -2.72 8.57 -8.84
N THR A 9 -3.94 9.05 -8.72
CA THR A 9 -5.13 8.35 -9.24
C THR A 9 -5.02 8.10 -10.74
N GLY A 10 -5.55 6.97 -11.21
CA GLY A 10 -5.48 6.56 -12.62
C GLY A 10 -4.93 5.15 -12.81
N THR A 11 -4.67 4.80 -14.06
CA THR A 11 -4.20 3.46 -14.43
C THR A 11 -2.76 3.24 -13.96
N ALA A 12 -2.52 2.11 -13.30
CA ALA A 12 -1.23 1.72 -12.76
C ALA A 12 -1.02 0.20 -12.90
N LEU A 13 0.21 -0.24 -12.64
CA LEU A 13 0.57 -1.64 -12.57
C LEU A 13 0.90 -2.00 -11.12
N ALA A 14 0.12 -2.90 -10.53
CA ALA A 14 0.41 -3.44 -9.22
C ALA A 14 1.52 -4.50 -9.34
N TYR A 15 2.62 -4.29 -8.63
CA TYR A 15 3.73 -5.23 -8.51
C TYR A 15 3.71 -5.91 -7.14
N PHE A 16 3.75 -7.25 -7.14
CA PHE A 16 3.81 -8.05 -5.93
C PHE A 16 5.16 -8.76 -5.88
N GLU A 17 5.95 -8.43 -4.87
CA GLU A 17 7.19 -9.14 -4.62
C GLU A 17 6.89 -10.59 -4.22
N HIS A 18 7.62 -11.54 -4.81
CA HIS A 18 7.43 -13.00 -4.67
C HIS A 18 6.24 -13.63 -5.40
N ALA A 19 5.51 -12.89 -6.24
CA ALA A 19 4.65 -13.51 -7.26
C ALA A 19 5.50 -13.84 -8.50
N ASP A 20 5.28 -15.02 -9.11
CA ASP A 20 6.01 -15.58 -10.27
C ASP A 20 5.83 -14.81 -11.61
N ARG A 21 5.78 -13.48 -11.53
CA ARG A 21 5.69 -12.51 -12.63
C ARG A 21 4.30 -12.42 -13.24
N THR A 22 3.48 -11.58 -12.63
CA THR A 22 2.49 -10.82 -13.39
C THR A 22 2.24 -9.50 -12.68
N THR A 23 2.65 -8.39 -13.28
CA THR A 23 2.11 -7.09 -12.90
C THR A 23 0.63 -7.10 -13.22
N LEU A 24 -0.22 -6.74 -12.26
CA LEU A 24 -1.66 -6.69 -12.49
C LEU A 24 -2.07 -5.27 -12.86
N PRO A 25 -2.80 -5.06 -13.98
CA PRO A 25 -3.36 -3.76 -14.29
C PRO A 25 -4.42 -3.39 -13.25
N VAL A 26 -4.26 -2.21 -12.66
CA VAL A 26 -5.15 -1.68 -11.65
C VAL A 26 -5.50 -0.24 -11.96
N ASP A 27 -6.69 0.18 -11.55
CA ASP A 27 -7.06 1.58 -11.52
C ASP A 27 -7.04 2.07 -10.07
N ILE A 28 -6.12 3.00 -9.78
CA ILE A 28 -6.04 3.68 -8.50
C ILE A 28 -7.22 4.66 -8.41
N THR A 29 -8.11 4.41 -7.46
CA THR A 29 -9.33 5.19 -7.24
C THR A 29 -9.18 6.23 -6.14
N SER A 30 -8.27 6.03 -5.18
CA SER A 30 -7.96 6.98 -4.12
C SER A 30 -6.51 6.82 -3.66
N VAL A 31 -5.90 7.95 -3.28
CA VAL A 31 -4.60 8.00 -2.60
C VAL A 31 -4.81 8.88 -1.38
N GLU A 32 -4.58 8.33 -0.20
CA GLU A 32 -4.70 9.04 1.07
C GLU A 32 -3.37 8.97 1.80
N THR A 33 -2.81 10.13 2.15
CA THR A 33 -1.59 10.21 2.95
C THR A 33 -1.93 10.19 4.43
N HIS A 34 -1.37 9.23 5.16
CA HIS A 34 -1.58 9.07 6.60
C HIS A 34 -0.23 9.04 7.32
N ARG A 35 -0.17 9.52 8.58
CA ARG A 35 0.99 9.23 9.42
C ARG A 35 1.00 7.73 9.74
N LEU A 36 2.18 7.13 9.72
CA LEU A 36 2.36 5.71 10.03
C LEU A 36 1.79 5.35 11.41
N SER A 37 1.93 6.26 12.38
CA SER A 37 1.40 6.12 13.75
C SER A 37 -0.13 6.20 13.85
N GLU A 38 -0.80 6.76 12.84
CA GLU A 38 -2.26 6.96 12.81
C GLU A 38 -2.97 5.85 12.02
N LEU A 39 -2.22 4.93 11.41
CA LEU A 39 -2.80 3.82 10.68
C LEU A 39 -3.59 2.92 11.62
N THR A 40 -4.80 2.58 11.18
CA THR A 40 -5.64 1.57 11.83
C THR A 40 -5.88 0.41 10.87
N ALA A 41 -6.35 -0.74 11.39
CA ALA A 41 -6.76 -1.84 10.52
C ALA A 41 -7.89 -1.43 9.56
N GLN A 42 -8.74 -0.48 9.96
CA GLN A 42 -9.79 0.09 9.11
C GLN A 42 -9.22 0.89 7.95
N THR A 43 -8.21 1.73 8.20
CA THR A 43 -7.47 2.47 7.16
C THR A 43 -6.87 1.50 6.13
N LEU A 44 -6.35 0.36 6.61
CA LEU A 44 -5.77 -0.68 5.76
C LEU A 44 -6.79 -1.68 5.18
N ARG A 45 -8.07 -1.56 5.56
CA ARG A 45 -9.14 -2.53 5.25
C ARG A 45 -8.74 -3.98 5.57
N LEU A 46 -7.96 -4.17 6.63
CA LEU A 46 -7.56 -5.49 7.12
C LEU A 46 -8.73 -6.15 7.83
N LYS A 47 -8.86 -7.48 7.67
CA LYS A 47 -9.92 -8.25 8.32
C LYS A 47 -9.74 -8.36 9.84
N THR A 48 -8.53 -8.13 10.35
CA THR A 48 -8.18 -8.25 11.77
C THR A 48 -7.10 -7.24 12.16
N ASP A 49 -7.22 -6.68 13.36
CA ASP A 49 -6.22 -5.73 13.93
C ASP A 49 -4.83 -6.36 14.08
N SER A 50 -4.77 -7.68 14.26
CA SER A 50 -3.51 -8.45 14.35
C SER A 50 -2.62 -8.29 13.11
N GLY A 51 -3.20 -7.94 11.95
CA GLY A 51 -2.46 -7.70 10.72
C GLY A 51 -1.70 -6.37 10.70
N LEU A 52 -2.15 -5.36 11.46
CA LEU A 52 -1.60 -4.01 11.40
C LEU A 52 -0.16 -3.95 11.93
N LEU A 53 0.11 -4.52 13.11
CA LEU A 53 1.45 -4.52 13.71
C LEU A 53 2.47 -5.26 12.83
N GLY A 54 2.08 -6.43 12.30
CA GLY A 54 2.92 -7.17 11.36
C GLY A 54 3.17 -6.39 10.07
N TYR A 55 2.15 -5.70 9.55
CA TYR A 55 2.27 -4.87 8.34
C TYR A 55 3.23 -3.69 8.54
N VAL A 56 3.11 -2.98 9.67
CA VAL A 56 4.02 -1.86 10.00
C VAL A 56 5.44 -2.34 10.28
N SER A 57 5.60 -3.48 10.97
CA SER A 57 6.92 -4.08 11.21
C SER A 57 7.61 -4.44 9.90
N ASN A 58 6.91 -5.15 9.00
CA ASN A 58 7.45 -5.51 7.69
C ASN A 58 7.83 -4.27 6.86
N LEU A 59 7.04 -3.19 6.95
CA LEU A 59 7.33 -1.94 6.25
C LEU A 59 8.60 -1.27 6.81
N ARG A 60 8.79 -1.28 8.13
CA ARG A 60 10.00 -0.73 8.77
C ARG A 60 11.24 -1.56 8.47
N ASP A 61 11.11 -2.89 8.50
CA ASP A 61 12.20 -3.80 8.13
C ASP A 61 12.64 -3.57 6.68
N ARG A 62 11.68 -3.22 5.81
CA ARG A 62 11.97 -2.90 4.40
C ARG A 62 12.67 -1.55 4.22
N TYR A 63 12.33 -0.57 5.03
CA TYR A 63 12.84 0.80 4.93
C TYR A 63 13.50 1.21 6.25
N PRO A 64 14.73 0.76 6.54
CA PRO A 64 15.39 1.02 7.82
C PRO A 64 15.68 2.50 8.10
N GLY A 65 15.64 3.35 7.07
CA GLY A 65 15.77 4.81 7.19
C GLY A 65 14.44 5.55 7.39
N MET A 66 13.32 4.84 7.54
CA MET A 66 12.00 5.44 7.72
C MET A 66 11.92 6.11 9.10
N PRO A 67 11.63 7.43 9.18
CA PRO A 67 11.50 8.13 10.45
C PRO A 67 10.26 7.66 11.22
N GLU A 68 10.25 7.90 12.53
CA GLU A 68 9.14 7.45 13.39
C GLU A 68 7.81 8.13 13.03
N ASP A 69 7.87 9.39 12.60
CA ASP A 69 6.74 10.22 12.19
C ASP A 69 6.44 10.15 10.69
N ALA A 70 6.98 9.14 9.99
CA ALA A 70 6.83 8.97 8.56
C ALA A 70 5.37 9.02 8.10
N GLN A 71 5.18 9.65 6.95
CA GLN A 71 3.93 9.63 6.22
C GLN A 71 3.97 8.55 5.14
N VAL A 72 2.86 7.87 4.94
CA VAL A 72 2.71 6.83 3.92
C VAL A 72 1.46 7.06 3.10
N ASP A 73 1.55 6.75 1.81
CA ASP A 73 0.41 6.78 0.91
C ASP A 73 -0.34 5.43 0.96
N VAL A 74 -1.62 5.53 1.29
CA VAL A 74 -2.59 4.45 1.27
C VAL A 74 -3.34 4.49 -0.05
N VAL A 75 -3.00 3.55 -0.92
CA VAL A 75 -3.55 3.47 -2.28
C VAL A 75 -4.74 2.51 -2.28
N THR A 76 -5.92 3.02 -2.59
CA THR A 76 -7.09 2.20 -2.93
C THR A 76 -7.14 2.02 -4.43
N PHE A 77 -7.22 0.77 -4.87
CA PHE A 77 -7.32 0.44 -6.28
C PHE A 77 -8.34 -0.68 -6.50
N ARG A 78 -8.77 -0.81 -7.76
CA ARG A 78 -9.51 -1.97 -8.25
C ARG A 78 -8.71 -2.62 -9.37
N LEU A 79 -8.91 -3.92 -9.60
CA LEU A 79 -8.43 -4.54 -10.82
C LEU A 79 -9.08 -3.81 -12.00
N SER A 80 -8.26 -3.38 -12.96
CA SER A 80 -8.79 -2.90 -14.22
C SER A 80 -9.54 -4.05 -14.86
N ALA A 81 -10.70 -3.78 -15.47
CA ALA A 81 -11.36 -4.79 -16.28
C ALA A 81 -10.35 -5.25 -17.32
N VAL A 82 -9.95 -6.52 -17.25
CA VAL A 82 -9.17 -7.13 -18.32
C VAL A 82 -10.13 -7.11 -19.51
N ASN A 83 -9.92 -6.21 -20.47
CA ASN A 83 -10.56 -6.34 -21.76
C ASN A 83 -9.98 -7.62 -22.38
N ILE A 84 -10.67 -8.74 -22.17
CA ILE A 84 -10.41 -10.02 -22.83
C ILE A 84 -11.30 -10.12 -24.05
#